data_AF-A0A699ZU64-F1
#
_entry.id   AF-A0A699ZU64-F1
#
_cell.length_a   1.000
_cell.length_b   1.000
_cell.length_c   1.000
_cell.angle_alpha   90.00
_cell.angle_beta   90.00
_cell.angle_gamma   90.00
#
_symmetry.space_group_name_H-M   'P 1'
#
loop_
_entity.id
_entity.type
_entity.pdbx_description
1 polymer ?
#
loop_
_entity_poly.entity_id
_entity_poly.type
_entity_poly.pdbx_seq_one_letter_code
_entity_poly.pdbx_strand_id
1 'polypeptide(L)'
;MQLPKNCTFHSSLVGGNCARVDMEAEVDVPAAAMFKLLANPKEHERIFEAIEGASSTLILEEGAKRRYTLDYQARWKFWRVTGVCENRLIMETDADEGTVTFRLREPGFLRTYEGTWQIIPKGSTGLHLHPSPAAPWPP
;
A
#
# COMPACT_ATOMS: atom_id res chain seq x y z
N MET A 1 10.53 -12.45 1.46
CA MET A 1 9.77 -12.98 0.28
C MET A 1 10.63 -12.77 -0.97
N GLN A 2 10.94 -13.81 -1.75
CA GLN A 2 11.71 -13.66 -2.98
C GLN A 2 10.80 -12.98 -4.02
N LEU A 3 11.22 -11.84 -4.59
CA LEU A 3 10.43 -11.11 -5.58
C LEU A 3 10.06 -12.06 -6.74
N PRO A 4 8.81 -12.02 -7.24
CA PRO A 4 8.43 -12.81 -8.40
C PRO A 4 9.35 -12.49 -9.59
N LYS A 5 9.66 -13.50 -10.40
CA LYS A 5 10.62 -13.41 -11.52
C LYS A 5 10.22 -12.36 -12.58
N ASN A 6 8.97 -11.92 -12.58
CA ASN A 6 8.40 -10.88 -13.44
C ASN A 6 7.95 -9.69 -12.58
N CYS A 7 8.90 -8.97 -12.00
CA CYS A 7 8.63 -7.73 -11.27
C CYS A 7 9.34 -6.58 -11.96
N THR A 8 8.59 -5.56 -12.37
CA THR A 8 9.12 -4.32 -12.93
C THR A 8 9.01 -3.22 -11.89
N PHE A 9 10.09 -2.45 -11.76
CA PHE A 9 10.19 -1.36 -10.79
C PHE A 9 10.66 -0.11 -11.51
N HIS A 10 9.92 0.98 -11.32
CA HIS A 10 10.30 2.31 -11.78
C HIS A 10 10.24 3.27 -10.60
N SER A 11 11.28 4.09 -10.43
CA SER A 11 11.28 5.14 -9.42
C SER A 11 11.69 6.48 -10.01
N SER A 12 11.09 7.54 -9.49
CA SER A 12 11.39 8.92 -9.89
C SER A 12 11.32 9.86 -8.68
N LEU A 13 12.13 10.92 -8.70
CA LEU A 13 12.03 11.99 -7.72
C LEU A 13 10.90 12.95 -8.13
N VAL A 14 10.02 13.26 -7.20
CA VAL A 14 8.90 14.19 -7.39
C VAL A 14 9.06 15.32 -6.36
N GLY A 15 9.08 16.56 -6.80
CA GLY A 15 9.07 17.72 -5.87
C GLY A 15 10.33 17.90 -5.01
N GLY A 16 11.47 17.29 -5.37
CA GLY A 16 12.76 17.51 -4.72
C GLY A 16 13.01 16.73 -3.42
N ASN A 17 11.97 16.28 -2.72
CA ASN A 17 12.07 15.54 -1.46
C ASN A 17 11.15 14.31 -1.35
N CYS A 18 10.35 14.01 -2.38
CA CYS A 18 9.51 12.82 -2.44
C CYS A 18 9.99 11.89 -3.55
N ALA A 19 9.88 10.58 -3.32
CA ALA A 19 10.08 9.58 -4.36
C ALA A 19 8.72 8.98 -4.72
N ARG A 20 8.47 8.82 -6.02
CA ARG A 20 7.41 7.96 -6.54
C ARG A 20 8.03 6.63 -6.93
N VAL A 21 7.35 5.56 -6.55
CA VAL A 21 7.73 4.20 -6.88
C VAL A 21 6.53 3.52 -7.50
N ASP A 22 6.68 3.08 -8.74
CA ASP A 22 5.71 2.29 -9.47
C ASP A 22 6.26 0.86 -9.55
N MET A 23 5.48 -0.11 -9.08
CA MET A 23 5.85 -1.52 -9.08
C MET A 23 4.73 -2.34 -9.71
N GLU A 24 5.11 -3.23 -10.61
CA GLU A 24 4.22 -4.20 -11.24
C GLU A 24 4.78 -5.60 -11.04
N ALA A 25 3.92 -6.53 -10.60
CA ALA A 25 4.31 -7.91 -10.36
C ALA A 25 3.23 -8.87 -10.86
N GLU A 26 3.64 -9.86 -11.63
CA GLU A 26 2.77 -10.99 -11.98
C GLU A 26 2.89 -12.10 -10.93
N VAL A 27 1.74 -12.62 -10.50
CA VAL A 27 1.64 -13.70 -9.52
C VAL A 27 0.65 -14.76 -9.99
N ASP A 28 0.96 -16.04 -9.74
CA ASP A 28 0.08 -17.17 -10.07
C ASP A 28 -0.93 -17.42 -8.94
N VAL A 29 -1.69 -16.39 -8.59
CA VAL A 29 -2.74 -16.42 -7.57
C VAL A 29 -4.00 -15.77 -8.14
N PRO A 30 -5.21 -16.32 -7.92
CA PRO A 30 -6.44 -15.67 -8.36
C PRO A 30 -6.55 -14.24 -7.80
N ALA A 31 -6.93 -13.27 -8.64
CA ALA A 31 -7.03 -11.86 -8.25
C ALA A 31 -7.88 -11.66 -6.99
N ALA A 32 -9.02 -12.35 -6.88
CA ALA A 32 -9.87 -12.29 -5.69
C ALA A 32 -9.19 -12.82 -4.42
N ALA A 33 -8.31 -13.81 -4.52
CA ALA A 33 -7.55 -14.33 -3.38
C ALA A 33 -6.43 -13.35 -2.98
N MET A 34 -5.73 -12.77 -3.96
CA MET A 34 -4.72 -11.74 -3.71
C MET A 34 -5.34 -10.48 -3.08
N PHE A 35 -6.48 -10.02 -3.60
CA PHE A 35 -7.22 -8.91 -3.02
C PHE A 35 -7.59 -9.18 -1.55
N LYS A 36 -8.18 -10.34 -1.25
CA LYS A 36 -8.55 -10.71 0.13
C LYS A 36 -7.34 -10.73 1.07
N LEU A 37 -6.17 -11.13 0.57
CA LEU A 37 -4.93 -11.15 1.34
C LEU A 37 -4.46 -9.72 1.68
N LEU A 38 -4.41 -8.83 0.69
CA LEU A 38 -3.95 -7.44 0.85
C LEU A 38 -4.98 -6.53 1.52
N ALA A 39 -6.27 -6.85 1.42
CA ALA A 39 -7.35 -6.09 2.04
C ALA A 39 -7.57 -6.46 3.52
N ASN A 40 -6.88 -7.48 4.03
CA ASN A 40 -7.02 -7.94 5.41
C ASN A 40 -5.80 -7.53 6.26
N PRO A 41 -5.92 -6.47 7.09
CA PRO A 41 -4.82 -6.01 7.93
C PRO A 41 -4.21 -7.07 8.84
N LYS A 42 -4.98 -8.08 9.24
CA LYS A 42 -4.50 -9.16 10.11
C LYS A 42 -3.44 -10.03 9.46
N GLU A 43 -3.35 -10.04 8.14
CA GLU A 43 -2.33 -10.81 7.41
C GLU A 43 -1.04 -9.99 7.20
N HIS A 44 -1.04 -8.68 7.48
CA HIS A 44 0.03 -7.77 7.06
C HIS A 44 1.38 -8.06 7.72
N GLU A 45 1.39 -8.46 8.99
CA GLU A 45 2.61 -8.95 9.68
C GLU A 45 3.20 -10.20 9.02
N ARG A 46 2.36 -11.02 8.38
CA ARG A 46 2.79 -12.24 7.71
C ARG A 46 3.28 -11.98 6.28
N ILE A 47 2.66 -11.03 5.57
CA ILE A 47 2.99 -10.76 4.16
C ILE A 47 4.10 -9.73 3.97
N PHE A 48 4.23 -8.76 4.89
CA PHE A 48 5.21 -7.69 4.79
C PHE A 48 6.31 -7.90 5.82
N GLU A 49 7.48 -8.34 5.36
CA GLU A 49 8.64 -8.65 6.21
C GLU A 49 9.12 -7.48 7.09
N ALA A 50 8.86 -6.24 6.65
CA ALA A 50 9.21 -5.05 7.40
C ALA A 50 8.22 -4.71 8.52
N ILE A 51 6.99 -5.24 8.50
CA ILE A 51 5.98 -4.95 9.51
C ILE A 51 6.14 -5.92 10.68
N GLU A 52 6.45 -5.40 11.85
CA GLU A 52 6.60 -6.17 13.09
C GLU A 52 5.33 -6.20 13.93
N GLY A 53 4.45 -5.21 13.74
CA GLY A 53 3.15 -5.13 14.39
C GLY A 53 2.17 -4.32 13.57
N ALA A 54 0.94 -4.79 13.44
CA ALA A 54 -0.13 -4.10 12.74
C ALA A 54 -1.42 -4.16 13.56
N SER A 55 -1.73 -3.07 14.27
CA SER A 55 -3.08 -2.88 14.81
C SER A 55 -4.00 -2.34 13.72
N SER A 56 -5.27 -2.74 13.77
CA SER A 56 -6.26 -2.26 12.82
C SER A 56 -7.63 -2.12 13.47
N THR A 57 -8.33 -1.05 13.15
CA THR A 57 -9.74 -0.84 13.52
C THR A 57 -10.54 -0.56 12.27
N LEU A 58 -11.59 -1.36 12.02
CA LEU A 58 -12.56 -1.10 10.96
C LEU A 58 -13.42 0.10 11.38
N ILE A 59 -13.45 1.14 10.56
CA ILE A 59 -14.22 2.36 10.82
C ILE A 59 -15.39 2.56 9.85
N LEU A 60 -15.39 1.87 8.70
CA LEU A 60 -16.49 1.90 7.75
C LEU A 60 -16.56 0.59 6.97
N GLU A 61 -17.77 0.08 6.75
CA GLU A 61 -18.04 -1.04 5.85
C GLU A 61 -19.34 -0.75 5.08
N GLU A 62 -19.21 -0.55 3.76
CA GLU A 62 -20.29 -0.19 2.85
C GLU A 62 -20.16 -1.02 1.57
N GLY A 63 -20.89 -2.14 1.49
CA GLY A 63 -20.85 -3.03 0.33
C GLY A 63 -19.44 -3.57 0.07
N ALA A 64 -18.88 -3.24 -1.10
CA ALA A 64 -17.51 -3.62 -1.48
C ALA A 64 -16.42 -2.78 -0.80
N LYS A 65 -16.79 -1.64 -0.19
CA LYS A 65 -15.86 -0.67 0.37
C LYS A 65 -15.66 -0.88 1.86
N ARG A 66 -14.41 -0.85 2.30
CA ARG A 66 -14.04 -0.86 3.72
C ARG A 66 -12.99 0.19 4.00
N ARG A 67 -13.06 0.81 5.18
CA ARG A 67 -12.06 1.76 5.66
C ARG A 67 -11.56 1.34 7.04
N TYR A 68 -10.24 1.36 7.19
CA TYR A 68 -9.55 1.00 8.42
C TYR A 68 -8.65 2.14 8.89
N THR A 69 -8.51 2.29 10.19
CA THR A 69 -7.33 2.92 10.78
C THR A 69 -6.30 1.85 11.10
N LEU A 70 -5.05 2.11 10.76
CA LEU A 70 -3.93 1.19 11.00
C LEU A 70 -2.84 1.89 11.79
N ASP A 71 -2.28 1.23 12.80
CA ASP A 71 -1.05 1.68 13.43
C ASP A 71 0.02 0.58 13.23
N TYR A 72 0.97 0.85 12.33
CA TYR A 72 2.03 -0.07 11.97
C TYR A 72 3.31 0.23 12.73
N GLN A 73 3.97 -0.83 13.16
CA GLN A 73 5.35 -0.81 13.61
C GLN A 73 6.20 -1.43 12.49
N ALA A 74 6.96 -0.60 11.78
CA ALA A 74 7.78 -1.03 10.65
C ALA A 74 9.26 -0.93 11.00
N ARG A 75 9.98 -2.04 10.81
CA ARG A 75 11.44 -2.09 10.95
C ARG A 75 12.10 -1.44 9.75
N TRP A 76 13.08 -0.60 10.03
CA TRP A 76 13.97 -0.04 9.04
C TRP A 76 15.42 -0.39 9.36
N LYS A 77 16.24 -0.42 8.31
CA LYS A 77 17.67 -0.64 8.42
C LYS A 77 18.40 0.30 7.48
N PHE A 78 19.19 1.20 8.04
CA PHE A 78 20.13 2.04 7.29
C PHE A 78 21.54 1.74 7.76
N TRP A 79 22.34 1.16 6.86
CA TRP A 79 23.72 0.76 7.13
C TRP A 79 23.83 -0.22 8.31
N ARG A 80 24.45 0.22 9.43
CA ARG A 80 24.64 -0.57 10.65
C ARG A 80 23.63 -0.22 11.76
N VAL A 81 22.69 0.67 11.49
CA VAL A 81 21.65 1.08 12.45
C VAL A 81 20.31 0.51 12.01
N THR A 82 19.59 -0.05 12.98
CA THR A 82 18.23 -0.54 12.83
C THR A 82 17.33 0.17 13.81
N GLY A 83 16.08 0.34 13.44
CA GLY A 83 15.06 0.86 14.35
C GLY A 83 13.67 0.43 13.91
N VAL A 84 12.69 0.81 14.71
CA VAL A 84 11.28 0.63 14.42
C VAL A 84 10.65 2.01 14.33
N CYS A 85 9.85 2.26 13.30
CA CYS A 85 9.05 3.46 13.19
C CYS A 85 7.57 3.13 13.27
N GLU A 86 6.81 4.01 13.91
CA GLU A 86 5.35 3.94 13.97
C GLU A 86 4.77 4.71 12.78
N ASN A 87 3.90 4.07 12.01
CA ASN A 87 3.18 4.68 10.90
C ASN A 87 1.68 4.55 11.15
N ARG A 88 1.00 5.69 11.28
CA ARG A 88 -0.45 5.77 11.49
C ARG A 88 -1.11 6.02 10.14
N LEU A 89 -1.84 5.04 9.62
CA LEU A 89 -2.41 5.05 8.27
C LEU A 89 -3.94 5.01 8.32
N ILE A 90 -4.56 5.55 7.28
CA ILE A 90 -5.90 5.18 6.84
C ILE A 90 -5.72 4.24 5.65
N MET A 91 -6.42 3.12 5.66
CA MET A 91 -6.49 2.19 4.53
C MET A 91 -7.93 2.08 4.04
N GLU A 92 -8.11 2.14 2.74
CA GLU A 92 -9.39 2.02 2.04
C GLU A 92 -9.29 0.88 1.04
N THR A 93 -10.26 -0.02 1.05
CA THR A 93 -10.32 -1.15 0.14
C THR A 93 -11.60 -1.06 -0.68
N ASP A 94 -11.53 -1.32 -1.98
CA ASP A 94 -12.68 -1.47 -2.85
C ASP A 94 -12.60 -2.81 -3.58
N ALA A 95 -13.52 -3.73 -3.28
CA ALA A 95 -13.53 -5.06 -3.88
C ALA A 95 -14.05 -5.08 -5.32
N ASP A 96 -14.85 -4.08 -5.73
CA ASP A 96 -15.37 -3.98 -7.10
C ASP A 96 -14.28 -3.44 -8.03
N GLU A 97 -13.50 -2.46 -7.55
CA GLU A 97 -12.35 -1.91 -8.28
C GLU A 97 -11.07 -2.73 -8.09
N GLY A 98 -10.99 -3.59 -7.08
CA GLY A 98 -9.79 -4.35 -6.76
C GLY A 98 -8.66 -3.48 -6.19
N THR A 99 -8.99 -2.40 -5.47
CA THR A 99 -8.01 -1.44 -4.95
C THR A 99 -7.80 -1.58 -3.44
N VAL A 100 -6.56 -1.38 -2.99
CA VAL A 100 -6.18 -1.18 -1.59
C VAL A 100 -5.32 0.07 -1.52
N THR A 101 -5.92 1.17 -1.11
CA THR A 101 -5.27 2.48 -0.98
C THR A 101 -4.93 2.75 0.47
N PHE A 102 -3.76 3.33 0.73
CA PHE A 102 -3.35 3.73 2.06
C PHE A 102 -2.70 5.11 2.03
N ARG A 103 -2.85 5.86 3.12
CA ARG A 103 -2.23 7.18 3.31
C ARG A 103 -1.98 7.46 4.78
N LEU A 104 -1.00 8.30 5.09
CA LEU A 104 -0.78 8.77 6.46
C LEU A 104 -2.03 9.45 7.01
N ARG A 105 -2.44 9.01 8.20
CA ARG A 105 -3.42 9.69 9.05
C ARG A 105 -2.77 10.87 9.76
N GLU A 106 -1.56 10.67 10.26
CA GLU A 106 -0.80 11.63 11.04
C GLU A 106 0.67 11.60 10.57
N PRO A 107 1.30 12.78 10.37
CA PRO A 107 2.73 12.85 10.11
C PRO A 107 3.53 12.27 11.28
N GLY A 108 4.58 11.53 10.97
CA GLY A 108 5.46 10.91 11.97
C GLY A 108 6.89 10.86 11.45
N PHE A 109 7.47 9.66 11.40
CA PHE A 109 8.77 9.44 10.78
C PHE A 109 8.78 9.86 9.30
N LEU A 110 7.69 9.57 8.58
CA LEU A 110 7.42 10.09 7.25
C LEU A 110 6.47 11.30 7.34
N ARG A 111 6.75 12.33 6.54
CA ARG A 111 5.86 13.51 6.40
C ARG A 111 4.70 13.26 5.46
N THR A 112 4.95 12.50 4.40
CA THR A 112 3.97 12.11 3.39
C THR A 112 4.27 10.68 2.99
N TYR A 113 3.24 9.84 2.98
CA TYR A 113 3.31 8.47 2.52
C TYR A 113 1.90 8.04 2.14
N GLU A 114 1.76 7.62 0.89
CA GLU A 114 0.54 7.14 0.30
C GLU A 114 0.87 6.15 -0.81
N GLY A 115 -0.10 5.32 -1.15
CA GLY A 115 0.03 4.37 -2.24
C GLY A 115 -1.26 3.59 -2.45
N THR A 116 -1.34 2.94 -3.60
CA THR A 116 -2.46 2.10 -3.99
C THR A 116 -1.94 0.81 -4.58
N TRP A 117 -2.41 -0.31 -4.04
CA TRP A 117 -2.34 -1.60 -4.72
C TRP A 117 -3.56 -1.74 -5.61
N GLN A 118 -3.33 -2.02 -6.88
CA GLN A 118 -4.38 -2.36 -7.85
C GLN A 118 -4.21 -3.83 -8.21
N ILE A 119 -5.23 -4.65 -7.93
CA ILE A 119 -5.21 -6.08 -8.16
C ILE A 119 -6.12 -6.38 -9.35
N ILE A 120 -5.54 -6.85 -10.45
CA ILE A 120 -6.27 -7.16 -11.68
C ILE A 120 -6.08 -8.63 -12.09
N PRO A 121 -7.08 -9.26 -12.74
CA PRO A 121 -6.91 -10.57 -13.35
C PRO A 121 -5.88 -10.54 -14.47
N LYS A 122 -5.09 -11.61 -14.59
CA LYS A 122 -4.12 -11.77 -15.68
C LYS A 122 -4.82 -11.70 -17.04
N GLY A 123 -4.30 -10.88 -17.95
CA GLY A 123 -4.85 -10.68 -19.30
C GLY A 123 -6.00 -9.67 -19.37
N SER A 124 -6.33 -8.97 -18.28
CA SER A 124 -7.22 -7.82 -18.35
C SER A 124 -6.46 -6.58 -18.86
N THR A 125 -7.00 -5.90 -19.87
CA THR A 125 -6.40 -4.72 -20.52
C THR A 125 -6.72 -3.40 -19.78
N GLY A 126 -6.98 -3.47 -18.47
CA GLY A 126 -7.50 -2.37 -17.67
C GLY A 126 -6.41 -1.59 -16.94
N LEU A 127 -5.48 -0.96 -17.66
CA LEU A 127 -4.64 0.08 -17.08
C LEU A 127 -5.44 1.38 -17.05
N HIS A 128 -6.17 1.63 -15.96
CA HIS A 128 -6.23 2.99 -15.44
C HIS A 128 -5.19 3.08 -14.34
N LEU A 129 -3.92 3.33 -14.74
CA LEU A 129 -3.09 4.18 -13.93
C LEU A 129 -3.93 5.42 -13.69
N HIS A 130 -4.35 5.63 -12.45
CA HIS A 130 -5.08 6.84 -12.08
C HIS A 130 -4.28 8.00 -12.67
N PRO A 131 -4.89 8.89 -13.50
CA PRO A 131 -4.18 10.08 -13.92
C PRO A 131 -3.72 10.75 -12.63
N SER A 132 -2.41 11.06 -12.60
CA SER A 132 -1.76 11.80 -11.53
C SER A 132 -2.76 12.83 -10.99
N PRO A 133 -3.11 12.83 -9.69
CA PRO A 133 -3.77 13.99 -9.14
C PRO A 133 -2.78 15.13 -9.34
N ALA A 134 -3.02 15.94 -10.38
CA ALA A 134 -2.46 17.26 -10.46
C ALA A 134 -2.95 17.96 -9.19
N ALA A 135 -2.06 18.11 -8.23
CA ALA A 135 -2.30 18.92 -7.04
C ALA A 135 -2.71 20.35 -7.50
N PRO A 136 -3.51 21.10 -6.72
CA PRO A 136 -3.19 21.38 -5.33
C PRO A 136 -4.37 21.14 -4.36
N TRP A 137 -4.06 20.59 -3.19
CA TRP A 137 -4.97 20.74 -2.05
C TRP A 137 -4.91 22.21 -1.56
N PRO A 138 -6.04 22.77 -1.11
CA PRO A 138 -6.13 24.17 -0.67
C PRO A 138 -5.34 24.43 0.63
N PRO A 139 -5.05 25.72 0.97
CA PRO A 139 -4.10 26.12 2.00
C PRO A 139 -4.42 25.62 3.41
#